data_AF-A0A816GYB5-F1
#
_entry.id   AF-A0A816GYB5-F1
#
_cell.length_a   1.000
_cell.length_b   1.000
_cell.length_c   1.000
_cell.angle_alpha   90.00
_cell.angle_beta   90.00
_cell.angle_gamma   90.00
#
_symmetry.space_group_name_H-M   'P 1'
#
loop_
_entity.id
_entity.type
_entity.pdbx_description
1 polymer ?
#
loop_
_entity_poly.entity_id
_entity_poly.type
_entity_poly.pdbx_seq_one_letter_code
_entity_poly.pdbx_strand_id
1 'polypeptide(L)'
;GGKISAVQEDALVAISTLVEVLGMNFIKYIDHVLPFIYEALNNHAEYQIYSTAVGVVGDLSRLLLDKLAPYCDQIMTHLFTCLAVS
;
A
#
# COMPACT_ATOMS: atom_id res chain seq x y z
N GLY A 1 15.09 14.94 -3.24
CA GLY A 1 14.08 15.05 -2.18
C GLY A 1 12.71 15.21 -2.81
N GLY A 2 12.09 16.38 -2.70
CA GLY A 2 10.62 16.52 -2.87
C GLY A 2 9.96 16.17 -4.21
N LYS A 3 10.65 16.23 -5.36
CA LYS A 3 10.01 15.92 -6.67
C LYS A 3 9.72 14.44 -6.88
N ILE A 4 10.58 13.56 -6.36
CA ILE A 4 10.39 12.10 -6.49
C ILE A 4 9.29 11.63 -5.54
N SER A 5 9.25 12.21 -4.35
CA SER A 5 8.22 11.96 -3.33
C SER A 5 6.80 12.20 -3.86
N ALA A 6 6.57 13.35 -4.49
CA ALA A 6 5.27 13.69 -5.06
C ALA A 6 4.83 12.70 -6.15
N VAL A 7 5.75 12.24 -6.99
CA VAL A 7 5.44 11.23 -8.03
C VAL A 7 5.09 9.88 -7.41
N GLN A 8 5.76 9.48 -6.34
CA GLN A 8 5.44 8.24 -5.62
C GLN A 8 4.08 8.32 -4.96
N GLU A 9 3.75 9.45 -4.34
CA GLU A 9 2.44 9.71 -3.76
C GLU A 9 1.33 9.65 -4.82
N ASP A 10 1.49 10.35 -5.94
CA ASP A 10 0.53 10.33 -7.05
C ASP A 10 0.33 8.91 -7.59
N ALA A 11 1.39 8.11 -7.68
CA ALA A 11 1.30 6.72 -8.10
C ALA A 11 0.51 5.87 -7.10
N LEU A 12 0.70 6.05 -5.79
CA LEU A 12 -0.07 5.36 -4.76
C LEU A 12 -1.55 5.74 -4.79
N VAL A 13 -1.85 7.03 -4.99
CA VAL A 13 -3.23 7.53 -5.14
C VAL A 13 -3.90 6.93 -6.39
N ALA A 14 -3.16 6.83 -7.50
CA ALA A 14 -3.67 6.17 -8.71
C ALA A 14 -3.95 4.68 -8.47
N ILE A 15 -3.10 3.97 -7.71
CA ILE A 15 -3.35 2.58 -7.31
C ILE A 15 -4.62 2.47 -6.47
N SER A 16 -4.80 3.31 -5.44
CA SER A 16 -6.03 3.34 -4.63
C SER A 16 -7.27 3.54 -5.51
N THR A 17 -7.23 4.49 -6.45
CA THR A 17 -8.32 4.72 -7.41
C THR A 17 -8.64 3.47 -8.24
N LEU A 18 -7.61 2.75 -8.72
CA LEU A 18 -7.81 1.50 -9.46
C LEU A 18 -8.40 0.40 -8.58
N VAL A 19 -7.98 0.29 -7.32
CA VAL A 19 -8.54 -0.66 -6.36
C VAL A 19 -10.02 -0.36 -6.14
N GLU A 20 -10.41 0.90 -5.97
CA GLU A 20 -11.81 1.31 -5.83
C GLU A 20 -12.67 1.00 -7.06
N VAL A 21 -12.16 1.28 -8.26
CA VAL A 21 -12.90 1.05 -9.52
C VAL A 21 -13.03 -0.44 -9.84
N LEU A 22 -11.97 -1.22 -9.62
CA LEU A 22 -11.95 -2.65 -9.97
C LEU A 22 -12.53 -3.54 -8.87
N GLY A 23 -12.52 -3.09 -7.62
CA GLY A 23 -12.94 -3.85 -6.45
C GLY A 23 -12.23 -5.20 -6.37
N MET A 24 -13.00 -6.27 -6.16
CA MET A 24 -12.48 -7.64 -6.10
C MET A 24 -11.70 -8.07 -7.35
N ASN A 25 -11.94 -7.46 -8.53
CA ASN A 25 -11.19 -7.80 -9.74
C ASN A 25 -9.73 -7.35 -9.69
N PHE A 26 -9.37 -6.44 -8.77
CA PHE A 26 -8.01 -6.00 -8.58
C PHE A 26 -7.07 -7.14 -8.13
N ILE A 27 -7.61 -8.22 -7.55
CA ILE A 27 -6.82 -9.37 -7.08
C ILE A 27 -5.89 -9.95 -8.16
N LYS A 28 -6.24 -9.80 -9.45
CA LYS A 28 -5.43 -10.25 -10.59
C LYS A 28 -4.07 -9.53 -10.69
N TYR A 29 -3.93 -8.37 -10.06
CA TYR A 29 -2.75 -7.52 -10.13
C TYR A 29 -1.99 -7.46 -8.81
N ILE A 30 -2.53 -8.04 -7.74
CA ILE A 30 -2.03 -7.82 -6.38
C ILE A 30 -0.57 -8.26 -6.21
N ASP A 31 -0.19 -9.40 -6.79
CA ASP A 31 1.18 -9.93 -6.70
C ASP A 31 2.20 -9.02 -7.37
N HIS A 32 1.77 -8.23 -8.36
CA HIS A 32 2.62 -7.25 -9.04
C HIS A 32 2.65 -5.91 -8.32
N VAL A 33 1.60 -5.57 -7.57
CA VAL A 33 1.45 -4.26 -6.92
C VAL A 33 2.06 -4.25 -5.51
N LEU A 34 1.89 -5.34 -4.75
CA LEU A 34 2.33 -5.44 -3.36
C LEU A 34 3.82 -5.11 -3.13
N PRO A 35 4.78 -5.53 -3.99
CA PRO A 35 6.18 -5.16 -3.81
C PRO A 35 6.41 -3.64 -3.70
N PHE A 36 5.66 -2.85 -4.48
CA PHE A 36 5.76 -1.38 -4.44
C PHE A 36 5.13 -0.79 -3.17
N ILE A 37 4.07 -1.41 -2.65
CA ILE A 37 3.45 -1.02 -1.38
C ILE A 37 4.39 -1.35 -0.21
N TYR A 38 5.04 -2.51 -0.22
CA TYR A 38 6.02 -2.89 0.81
C TYR A 38 7.20 -1.93 0.84
N GLU A 39 7.72 -1.53 -0.32
CA GLU A 39 8.79 -0.54 -0.40
C GLU A 39 8.34 0.81 0.19
N ALA A 40 7.13 1.26 -0.16
CA ALA A 40 6.57 2.50 0.39
C ALA A 40 6.36 2.44 1.91
N LEU A 41 5.95 1.29 2.45
CA LEU A 41 5.80 1.06 3.90
C LEU A 41 7.15 1.02 4.64
N ASN A 42 8.24 0.67 3.96
CA ASN A 42 9.59 0.69 4.54
C ASN A 42 10.26 2.06 4.45
N ASN A 43 9.68 3.02 3.70
CA ASN A 43 10.27 4.34 3.52
C ASN A 43 9.95 5.28 4.70
N HIS A 44 10.63 5.07 5.82
CA HIS A 44 10.46 5.87 7.05
C HIS A 44 10.94 7.32 6.94
N ALA A 45 11.67 7.68 5.87
CA ALA A 45 12.21 9.03 5.71
C ALA A 45 11.15 10.05 5.27
N GLU A 46 10.05 9.60 4.66
CA GLU A 46 9.03 10.46 4.08
C GLU A 46 7.63 10.05 4.56
N TYR A 47 7.20 10.64 5.68
CA TYR A 47 5.92 10.36 6.34
C TYR A 47 4.72 10.38 5.38
N GLN A 48 4.71 11.27 4.39
CA GLN A 48 3.62 11.39 3.43
C GLN A 48 3.46 10.11 2.59
N ILE A 49 4.55 9.56 2.05
CA ILE A 49 4.52 8.31 1.26
C ILE A 49 4.03 7.16 2.12
N TYR A 50 4.59 7.05 3.32
CA TYR A 50 4.19 6.02 4.27
C TYR A 50 2.69 6.10 4.60
N SER A 51 2.20 7.30 4.95
CA SER A 51 0.79 7.54 5.27
C SER A 51 -0.13 7.18 4.10
N THR A 52 0.25 7.54 2.87
CA THR A 52 -0.51 7.19 1.67
C THR A 52 -0.52 5.67 1.43
N ALA A 53 0.62 4.99 1.63
CA ALA A 53 0.71 3.53 1.50
C ALA A 53 -0.18 2.79 2.52
N VAL A 54 -0.24 3.25 3.77
CA VAL A 54 -1.18 2.73 4.78
C VAL A 54 -2.63 2.90 4.32
N GLY A 55 -2.96 4.05 3.72
CA GLY A 55 -4.27 4.29 3.11
C GLY A 55 -4.61 3.26 2.02
N VAL A 56 -3.68 2.99 1.11
CA VAL A 56 -3.85 1.97 0.05
C VAL A 56 -4.06 0.58 0.64
N VAL A 57 -3.33 0.21 1.69
CA VAL A 57 -3.57 -1.07 2.41
C VAL A 57 -4.98 -1.13 2.99
N GLY A 58 -5.51 -0.02 3.51
CA GLY A 58 -6.90 0.09 3.96
C GLY A 58 -7.91 -0.17 2.84
N ASP A 59 -7.69 0.42 1.66
CA ASP A 59 -8.54 0.19 0.49
C ASP A 59 -8.49 -1.25 -0.01
N LEU A 60 -7.29 -1.83 -0.10
CA LEU A 60 -7.12 -3.25 -0.44
C LEU A 60 -7.87 -4.14 0.55
N SER A 61 -7.74 -3.87 1.85
CA SER A 61 -8.42 -4.65 2.90
C SER A 61 -9.94 -4.56 2.77
N ARG A 62 -10.46 -3.35 2.52
CA ARG A 62 -11.89 -3.09 2.35
C ARG A 62 -12.47 -3.76 1.10
N LEU A 63 -11.73 -3.80 0.01
CA LEU A 63 -12.26 -4.21 -1.31
C LEU A 63 -11.95 -5.66 -1.69
N LEU A 64 -10.88 -6.24 -1.14
CA LEU A 64 -10.48 -7.62 -1.41
C LEU A 64 -10.90 -8.60 -0.31
N LEU A 65 -11.22 -8.10 0.89
CA LEU A 65 -11.78 -8.89 1.99
C LEU A 65 -10.95 -10.17 2.25
N ASP A 66 -11.58 -11.35 2.17
CA ASP A 66 -10.98 -12.67 2.39
C ASP A 66 -9.86 -13.00 1.39
N LYS A 67 -9.87 -12.38 0.21
CA LYS A 67 -8.83 -12.59 -0.82
C LYS A 67 -7.49 -11.97 -0.44
N LEU A 68 -7.48 -11.03 0.51
CA LEU A 68 -6.23 -10.45 1.00
C LEU A 68 -5.52 -11.35 2.02
N ALA A 69 -6.21 -12.35 2.59
CA ALA A 69 -5.68 -13.21 3.65
C ALA A 69 -4.28 -13.79 3.40
N PRO A 70 -3.93 -14.27 2.19
CA PRO A 70 -2.58 -14.80 1.92
C PRO A 70 -1.45 -13.77 2.05
N TYR A 71 -1.77 -12.48 2.01
CA TYR A 71 -0.81 -11.38 2.02
C TYR A 71 -0.73 -10.67 3.37
N CYS A 72 -1.69 -10.92 4.25
CA CYS A 72 -1.86 -10.21 5.52
C CYS A 72 -0.64 -10.35 6.43
N ASP A 73 0.00 -11.51 6.52
CA ASP A 73 1.16 -11.70 7.39
C ASP A 73 2.32 -10.76 7.01
N GLN A 74 2.60 -10.62 5.72
CA GLN A 74 3.65 -9.74 5.23
C GLN A 74 3.25 -8.26 5.37
N ILE A 75 2.00 -7.91 5.01
CA ILE A 75 1.47 -6.55 5.21
C ILE A 75 1.61 -6.12 6.67
N MET A 76 1.14 -6.96 7.60
CA MET A 76 1.19 -6.68 9.03
C MET A 76 2.63 -6.58 9.55
N THR A 77 3.55 -7.38 9.03
CA THR A 77 4.98 -7.28 9.37
C THR A 77 5.55 -5.90 9.03
N HIS A 78 5.24 -5.37 7.84
CA HIS A 78 5.66 -4.01 7.46
C HIS A 78 4.99 -2.94 8.32
N LEU A 79 3.69 -3.06 8.61
CA LEU A 79 2.97 -2.11 9.48
C LEU A 79 3.52 -2.10 10.93
N PHE A 80 3.81 -3.27 11.51
CA PHE A 80 4.41 -3.35 12.84
C PHE A 80 5.80 -2.76 12.90
N THR A 81 6.61 -2.95 11.84
CA THR A 81 7.94 -2.36 11.75
C THR A 81 7.86 -0.84 11.84
N CYS A 82 6.86 -0.21 11.21
CA CYS A 82 6.67 1.22 11.37
C CYS A 82 6.34 1.63 12.80
N LEU A 83 5.43 0.92 13.48
CA LEU A 83 5.08 1.24 14.86
C LEU A 83 6.27 1.09 15.81
N ALA A 84 7.19 0.16 15.53
CA ALA A 84 8.38 -0.07 16.33
C ALA A 84 9.48 0.99 16.15
N VAL A 85 9.44 1.75 15.04
CA VAL A 85 10.41 2.82 14.72
C VAL A 85 9.84 4.21 15.06
N SER A 86 8.58 4.28 15.51
CA SER A 86 7.90 5.49 16.01
C SER A 86 8.27 5.80 17.45
#